data_AF-A0A943BHW9-F1
#
_entry.id   AF-A0A943BHW9-F1
#
_cell.length_a   1.000
_cell.length_b   1.000
_cell.length_c   1.000
_cell.angle_alpha   90.00
_cell.angle_beta   90.00
_cell.angle_gamma   90.00
#
_symmetry.space_group_name_H-M   'P 1'
#
loop_
_entity.id
_entity.type
_entity.pdbx_description
1 polymer ?
#
loop_
_entity_poly.entity_id
_entity_poly.type
_entity_poly.pdbx_seq_one_letter_code
_entity_poly.pdbx_strand_id
1 'polypeptide(L)'
;MYGVRFYQDAIHVQEGNKTELEANGYEVFDTKEEAATRGINLEYRTLRREFNAMSLVDLDSERAKELEIRIWGKPESNQDWDYTPGEHISKRKKALQ
;
A
#
# COMPACT_ATOMS: atom_id res chain seq x y z
N MET A 1 -17.83 8.46 -13.59
CA MET A 1 -16.41 8.02 -13.54
C MET A 1 -15.95 8.15 -12.10
N TYR A 2 -15.10 7.23 -11.66
CA TYR A 2 -14.58 7.19 -10.29
C TYR A 2 -13.06 7.24 -10.33
N GLY A 3 -12.48 8.27 -9.74
CA GLY A 3 -11.05 8.39 -9.53
C GLY A 3 -10.62 7.71 -8.24
N VAL A 4 -9.46 7.07 -8.25
CA VAL A 4 -8.77 6.60 -7.04
C VAL A 4 -7.33 7.10 -6.99
N ARG A 5 -6.86 7.47 -5.80
CA ARG A 5 -5.44 7.73 -5.51
C ARG A 5 -5.10 7.26 -4.11
N PHE A 6 -3.85 6.85 -3.90
CA PHE A 6 -3.30 6.60 -2.58
C PHE A 6 -2.42 7.77 -2.17
N TYR A 7 -2.81 8.52 -1.14
CA TYR A 7 -2.13 9.71 -0.68
C TYR A 7 -2.27 9.88 0.83
N GLN A 8 -1.18 10.25 1.50
CA GLN A 8 -1.12 10.37 2.96
C GLN A 8 -1.65 9.11 3.66
N ASP A 9 -1.13 7.95 3.23
CA ASP A 9 -1.47 6.65 3.81
C ASP A 9 -2.94 6.23 3.72
N ALA A 10 -3.75 6.91 2.91
CA ALA A 10 -5.16 6.62 2.72
C ALA A 10 -5.53 6.48 1.24
N ILE A 11 -6.49 5.59 0.99
CA ILE A 11 -7.14 5.46 -0.31
C ILE A 11 -8.22 6.54 -0.40
N HIS A 12 -8.15 7.38 -1.43
CA HIS A 12 -9.14 8.40 -1.73
C HIS A 12 -9.88 7.98 -2.99
N VAL A 13 -11.19 7.77 -2.88
CA VAL A 13 -12.07 7.51 -4.03
C VAL A 13 -13.00 8.70 -4.21
N GLN A 14 -13.09 9.23 -5.43
CA GLN A 14 -13.89 10.40 -5.75
C GLN A 14 -14.65 10.18 -7.06
N GLU A 15 -15.95 10.51 -7.07
CA GLU A 15 -16.73 10.58 -8.30
C GLU A 15 -16.54 11.94 -8.98
N GLY A 16 -16.45 11.96 -10.31
CA GLY A 16 -16.31 13.21 -11.05
C GLY A 16 -16.11 13.04 -12.54
N ASN A 17 -15.73 14.13 -13.20
CA ASN A 17 -15.31 14.12 -14.61
C ASN A 17 -13.90 13.55 -14.75
N LYS A 18 -13.67 12.70 -15.76
CA LYS A 18 -12.37 12.10 -16.06
C LYS A 18 -11.24 13.14 -16.11
N THR A 19 -11.41 14.22 -16.87
CA THR A 19 -10.34 15.22 -17.06
C THR A 19 -9.95 15.91 -15.76
N GLU A 20 -10.93 16.23 -14.91
CA GLU A 20 -10.68 16.86 -13.61
C GLU A 20 -10.01 15.89 -12.63
N LEU A 21 -10.44 14.63 -12.62
CA LEU A 21 -9.85 13.59 -11.79
C LEU A 21 -8.39 13.32 -12.17
N GLU A 22 -8.10 13.17 -13.47
CA GLU A 22 -6.73 12.97 -13.97
C GLU A 22 -5.83 14.17 -13.67
N ALA A 23 -6.33 15.40 -13.82
CA ALA A 23 -5.59 16.63 -13.47
C ALA A 23 -5.25 16.72 -11.97
N ASN A 24 -6.06 16.09 -11.12
CA ASN A 24 -5.81 15.99 -9.67
C ASN A 24 -5.01 14.74 -9.26
N GLY A 25 -4.49 14.00 -10.25
CA GLY A 25 -3.62 12.83 -10.03
C GLY A 25 -4.36 11.55 -9.64
N TYR A 26 -5.64 11.41 -9.99
CA TYR A 26 -6.39 10.17 -9.79
C TYR A 26 -6.28 9.25 -11.01
N GLU A 27 -6.21 7.94 -10.76
CA GLU A 27 -6.49 6.91 -11.77
C GLU A 27 -8.00 6.74 -11.90
N VAL A 28 -8.54 6.76 -13.12
CA VAL A 28 -9.99 6.81 -13.36
C VAL A 28 -10.53 5.48 -13.86
N PHE A 29 -11.65 5.06 -13.28
CA PHE A 29 -12.37 3.82 -13.56
C PHE A 29 -13.85 4.07 -13.81
N ASP A 30 -14.52 3.11 -14.45
CA ASP A 30 -15.93 3.22 -14.80
C ASP A 30 -16.83 3.03 -13.57
N THR A 31 -16.43 2.15 -12.64
CA THR A 31 -17.21 1.83 -11.43
C THR A 31 -16.47 2.15 -10.13
N LYS A 32 -17.24 2.38 -9.07
CA LYS A 32 -16.72 2.62 -7.71
C LYS A 32 -15.99 1.39 -7.15
N GLU A 33 -16.50 0.19 -7.44
CA GLU A 33 -15.94 -1.08 -6.98
C GLU A 33 -14.58 -1.38 -7.61
N GLU A 34 -14.42 -1.09 -8.92
CA GLU A 34 -13.13 -1.15 -9.59
C GLU A 34 -12.13 -0.15 -8.98
N ALA A 35 -12.56 1.10 -8.79
CA ALA A 35 -11.74 2.13 -8.16
C ALA A 35 -11.29 1.71 -6.74
N ALA A 36 -12.19 1.15 -5.93
CA ALA A 36 -11.87 0.66 -4.59
C ALA A 36 -10.86 -0.51 -4.61
N THR A 37 -11.09 -1.49 -5.48
CA THR A 37 -10.18 -2.65 -5.66
C THR A 37 -8.79 -2.19 -6.11
N ARG A 38 -8.73 -1.20 -7.00
CA ARG A 38 -7.48 -0.60 -7.46
C ARG A 38 -6.80 0.20 -6.37
N GLY A 39 -7.56 0.89 -5.52
CA GLY A 39 -7.07 1.56 -4.33
C GLY A 39 -6.30 0.64 -3.38
N ILE A 40 -6.84 -0.55 -3.08
CA ILE A 40 -6.17 -1.54 -2.22
C ILE A 40 -4.84 -1.99 -2.83
N ASN A 41 -4.83 -2.24 -4.15
CA ASN A 41 -3.61 -2.58 -4.86
C ASN A 41 -2.57 -1.44 -4.86
N LEU A 42 -3.02 -0.19 -4.97
CA LEU A 42 -2.17 1.00 -4.91
C LEU A 42 -1.57 1.20 -3.52
N GLU A 43 -2.37 1.05 -2.46
CA GLU A 43 -1.89 1.03 -1.07
C GLU A 43 -0.79 -0.03 -0.94
N TYR A 44 -1.10 -1.30 -1.25
CA TYR A 44 -0.14 -2.41 -1.10
C TYR A 44 1.18 -2.14 -1.83
N ARG A 45 1.11 -1.71 -3.10
CA ARG A 45 2.30 -1.44 -3.92
C ARG A 45 3.12 -0.26 -3.36
N THR A 46 2.44 0.79 -2.90
CA THR A 46 3.11 1.99 -2.36
C THR A 46 3.81 1.67 -1.06
N LEU A 47 3.10 1.06 -0.10
CA LEU A 47 3.64 0.67 1.19
C LEU A 47 4.78 -0.35 1.04
N ARG A 48 4.63 -1.34 0.15
CA ARG A 48 5.68 -2.32 -0.10
C ARG A 48 6.93 -1.71 -0.74
N ARG A 49 6.77 -0.71 -1.62
CA ARG A 49 7.89 0.04 -2.18
C ARG A 49 8.62 0.83 -1.09
N GLU A 50 7.87 1.50 -0.21
CA GLU A 50 8.42 2.24 0.93
C GLU A 50 9.23 1.31 1.83
N PHE A 51 8.64 0.19 2.26
CA PHE A 51 9.31 -0.80 3.11
C PHE A 51 10.58 -1.36 2.46
N ASN A 52 10.54 -1.69 1.17
CA ASN A 52 11.71 -2.23 0.47
C ASN A 52 12.84 -1.20 0.31
N ALA A 53 12.51 0.11 0.29
CA ALA A 53 13.48 1.19 0.17
C ALA A 53 14.13 1.59 1.51
N MET A 54 13.59 1.12 2.65
CA MET A 54 14.14 1.39 3.98
C MET A 54 15.59 0.90 4.12
N SER A 55 16.42 1.71 4.77
CA SER A 55 17.77 1.33 5.15
C SER A 55 17.77 0.35 6.34
N LEU A 56 18.93 -0.20 6.66
CA LEU A 56 19.08 -1.10 7.82
C LEU A 56 18.65 -0.43 9.14
N VAL A 57 18.89 0.87 9.27
CA VAL A 57 18.51 1.68 10.44
C VAL A 57 17.00 1.96 10.45
N ASP A 58 16.41 2.27 9.30
CA ASP A 58 14.98 2.57 9.20
C ASP A 58 14.11 1.35 9.52
N LEU A 59 14.63 0.14 9.31
CA LEU A 59 13.97 -1.11 9.63
C LEU A 59 13.79 -1.36 11.14
N ASP A 60 14.37 -0.54 12.01
CA ASP A 60 14.09 -0.52 13.46
C ASP A 60 12.99 0.46 13.87
N SER A 61 12.44 1.24 12.92
CA SER A 61 11.43 2.26 13.20
C SER A 61 10.03 1.69 13.45
N GLU A 62 9.21 2.46 14.16
CA GLU A 62 7.76 2.19 14.27
C GLU A 62 7.07 2.18 12.91
N ARG A 63 7.54 2.98 11.95
CA ARG A 63 7.02 2.98 10.58
C ARG A 63 7.26 1.64 9.89
N ALA A 64 8.43 1.02 10.08
CA ALA A 64 8.70 -0.30 9.51
C ALA A 64 7.73 -1.37 10.06
N LYS A 65 7.41 -1.32 11.36
CA LYS A 65 6.42 -2.21 12.00
C LYS A 65 5.01 -1.96 11.46
N GLU A 66 4.62 -0.70 11.32
CA GLU A 66 3.32 -0.32 10.75
C GLU A 66 3.17 -0.84 9.31
N LEU A 67 4.19 -0.60 8.47
CA LEU A 67 4.21 -1.09 7.09
C LEU A 67 4.11 -2.61 7.04
N GLU A 68 4.87 -3.31 7.88
CA GLU A 68 4.85 -4.77 7.93
C GLU A 68 3.43 -5.31 8.21
N ILE A 69 2.76 -4.75 9.22
CA ILE A 69 1.39 -5.13 9.56
C ILE A 69 0.43 -4.81 8.41
N ARG A 70 0.56 -3.65 7.76
CA ARG A 70 -0.37 -3.24 6.68
C ARG A 70 -0.20 -4.05 5.40
N ILE A 71 1.02 -4.53 5.11
CA ILE A 71 1.33 -5.28 3.90
C ILE A 71 1.02 -6.77 4.08
N TRP A 72 1.36 -7.37 5.22
CA TRP A 72 1.30 -8.81 5.43
C TRP A 72 0.38 -9.26 6.56
N GLY A 73 -0.05 -8.34 7.44
CA GLY A 73 -0.94 -8.63 8.58
C GLY A 73 -2.43 -8.42 8.29
N LYS A 74 -2.87 -8.34 7.02
CA LYS A 74 -4.29 -8.18 6.64
C LYS A 74 -4.85 -9.51 6.08
N PRO A 75 -5.98 -10.06 6.60
CA PRO A 75 -6.50 -11.38 6.19
C PRO A 75 -6.77 -11.51 4.69
N GLU A 76 -7.03 -10.38 4.06
CA GLU A 76 -7.36 -10.21 2.66
C GLU A 76 -6.14 -10.29 1.72
N SER A 77 -4.90 -10.34 2.25
CA SER A 77 -3.67 -10.32 1.44
C SER A 77 -3.34 -11.63 0.71
N ASN A 78 -4.28 -12.60 0.64
CA ASN A 78 -4.22 -13.80 -0.21
C ASN A 78 -2.93 -14.64 -0.07
N GLN A 79 -2.37 -14.76 1.13
CA GLN A 79 -1.31 -15.73 1.41
C GLN A 79 -1.67 -16.48 2.68
N ASP A 80 -1.46 -17.79 2.67
CA ASP A 80 -1.58 -18.69 3.82
C ASP A 80 -1.19 -17.93 5.11
N TRP A 81 -2.14 -17.82 6.04
CA TRP A 81 -2.09 -16.89 7.17
C TRP A 81 -1.10 -17.37 8.25
N ASP A 82 0.19 -17.32 7.92
CA ASP A 82 1.33 -17.53 8.82
C ASP A 82 2.07 -16.20 9.07
N TYR A 83 1.33 -15.08 9.13
CA TYR A 83 1.93 -13.78 9.44
C TYR A 83 2.54 -13.81 10.84
N THR A 84 3.87 -13.73 10.90
CA THR A 84 4.63 -13.59 12.13
C THR A 84 5.20 -12.18 12.23
N PRO A 85 4.79 -11.36 13.23
CA PRO A 85 5.35 -10.02 13.43
C PRO A 85 6.88 -10.04 13.51
N GLY A 86 7.54 -9.12 12.80
CA GLY A 86 8.99 -8.97 12.74
C GLY A 86 9.71 -9.91 11.76
N GLU A 87 9.01 -10.89 11.15
CA GLU A 87 9.63 -11.82 10.22
C GLU A 87 10.12 -11.15 8.94
N HIS A 88 9.31 -10.26 8.35
CA HIS A 88 9.65 -9.59 7.10
C HIS A 88 10.71 -8.52 7.32
N ILE A 89 10.67 -7.80 8.45
CA ILE A 89 11.74 -6.90 8.88
C ILE A 89 13.06 -7.68 9.01
N SER A 90 13.04 -8.81 9.73
CA SER A 90 14.24 -9.64 9.93
C SER A 90 14.80 -10.17 8.61
N LYS A 91 13.94 -10.65 7.70
CA LYS A 91 14.33 -11.08 6.35
C LYS A 91 14.94 -9.93 5.55
N ARG A 92 14.37 -8.73 5.62
CA ARG A 92 14.88 -7.56 4.89
C ARG A 92 16.24 -7.11 5.41
N LYS A 93 16.43 -7.06 6.73
CA LYS A 93 17.73 -6.74 7.34
C LYS A 93 18.82 -7.72 6.90
N LYS A 94 18.53 -9.03 6.94
CA LYS A 94 19.47 -10.07 6.45
C LYS A 94 19.84 -9.87 4.98
N ALA A 95 18.91 -9.39 4.14
CA ALA A 95 19.16 -9.13 2.71
C ALA A 95 19.94 -7.83 2.43
N LEU A 96 20.17 -6.98 3.43
CA LEU A 96 20.95 -5.74 3.32
C LEU A 96 22.36 -5.84 3.93
N GLN A 97 22.65 -6.97 4.59
CA GLN A 97 23.97 -7.31 5.14
C GLN A 97 24.82 -8.01 4.07
#